data_AF-A0AA36MMH3-F1
#
_entry.id   AF-A0AA36MMH3-F1
#
_cell.length_a   1.000
_cell.length_b   1.000
_cell.length_c   1.000
_cell.angle_alpha   90.00
_cell.angle_beta   90.00
_cell.angle_gamma   90.00
#
_symmetry.space_group_name_H-M   'P 1'
#
loop_
_entity.id
_entity.type
_entity.pdbx_description
1 polymer ?
#
loop_
_entity_poly.entity_id
_entity_poly.type
_entity_poly.pdbx_seq_one_letter_code
_entity_poly.pdbx_strand_id
1 'polypeptide(L)'
;MAVSASCAWQAAPARLARLQRRCFSDEEKAVLCHSNAGDEGYFKRNFQRGRRTRVEMMQQISSAHDQMRVFYELGRQNLMAKGRLTPDEAARFARIDERLFKLRVSYFRLG
;
A
#
# COMPACT_ATOMS: atom_id res chain seq x y z
N MET A 1 -29.02 -7.62 28.93
CA MET A 1 -28.56 -6.89 27.73
C MET A 1 -27.33 -7.60 27.19
N ALA A 2 -27.49 -8.40 26.14
CA ALA A 2 -26.41 -9.20 25.57
C ALA A 2 -25.68 -8.38 24.49
N VAL A 3 -24.38 -8.14 24.71
CA VAL A 3 -23.50 -7.50 23.72
C VAL A 3 -23.02 -8.61 22.77
N SER A 4 -23.66 -8.71 21.61
CA SER A 4 -23.18 -9.53 20.50
C SER A 4 -21.98 -8.83 19.86
N ALA A 5 -20.78 -9.15 20.33
CA ALA A 5 -19.55 -8.79 19.64
C ALA A 5 -19.38 -9.72 18.43
N SER A 6 -19.96 -9.34 17.30
CA SER A 6 -19.74 -10.03 16.02
C SER A 6 -18.28 -9.83 15.61
N CYS A 7 -17.50 -10.89 15.80
CA CYS A 7 -16.07 -10.96 15.55
C CYS A 7 -15.82 -10.92 14.03
N ALA A 8 -15.39 -9.76 13.52
CA ALA A 8 -15.09 -9.52 12.10
C ALA A 8 -13.93 -10.37 11.52
N TRP A 9 -13.32 -11.26 12.33
CA TRP A 9 -12.24 -12.16 11.93
C TRP A 9 -12.74 -13.50 11.36
N GLN A 10 -14.04 -13.81 11.48
CA GLN A 10 -14.59 -15.08 11.01
C GLN A 10 -14.89 -15.11 9.49
N ALA A 11 -14.76 -13.97 8.79
CA ALA A 11 -15.00 -13.87 7.34
C ALA A 11 -13.74 -14.14 6.46
N ALA A 12 -12.68 -14.72 7.03
CA ALA A 12 -11.43 -14.98 6.31
C ALA A 12 -11.40 -16.15 5.31
N PRO A 13 -12.26 -17.21 5.34
CA PRO A 13 -12.02 -18.37 4.48
C PRO A 13 -12.39 -18.13 3.01
N ALA A 14 -13.36 -17.26 2.72
CA ALA A 14 -13.86 -17.07 1.35
C ALA A 14 -12.90 -16.28 0.44
N ARG A 15 -12.11 -15.35 1.00
CA ARG A 15 -11.13 -14.55 0.23
C ARG A 15 -9.87 -15.35 -0.10
N LEU A 16 -9.41 -16.21 0.81
CA LEU A 16 -8.25 -17.08 0.58
C LEU A 16 -8.58 -18.22 -0.41
N ALA A 17 -9.79 -18.79 -0.34
CA ALA A 17 -10.23 -19.82 -1.30
C ALA A 17 -10.33 -19.28 -2.75
N ARG A 18 -10.67 -18.00 -2.94
CA ARG A 18 -10.67 -17.35 -4.27
C ARG A 18 -9.27 -17.14 -4.85
N LEU A 19 -8.25 -16.97 -4.01
CA LEU A 19 -6.86 -16.83 -4.47
C LEU A 19 -6.29 -18.19 -4.89
N GLN A 20 -6.71 -19.29 -4.24
CA GLN A 20 -6.27 -20.64 -4.56
C GLN A 20 -6.85 -21.17 -5.90
N ARG A 21 -8.05 -20.74 -6.31
CA ARG A 21 -8.66 -21.11 -7.61
C ARG A 21 -8.07 -20.40 -8.83
N ARG A 22 -7.11 -19.49 -8.67
CA ARG A 22 -6.42 -18.82 -9.79
C ARG A 22 -5.11 -19.47 -10.21
N CYS A 23 -4.75 -20.58 -9.57
CA CYS A 23 -3.79 -21.52 -10.10
C CYS A 23 -4.56 -22.54 -10.94
N PHE A 24 -4.73 -22.21 -12.22
CA PHE A 24 -5.26 -22.98 -13.35
C PHE A 24 -5.49 -24.48 -13.12
N SER A 25 -6.71 -24.95 -13.39
CA SER A 25 -6.92 -26.34 -13.80
C SER A 25 -6.27 -26.56 -15.16
N ASP A 26 -5.52 -27.65 -15.31
CA ASP A 26 -4.73 -27.96 -16.51
C ASP A 26 -5.58 -28.13 -17.78
N GLU A 27 -6.90 -28.34 -17.64
CA GLU A 27 -7.82 -28.56 -18.76
C GLU A 27 -8.22 -27.26 -19.49
N GLU A 28 -8.26 -26.10 -18.83
CA GLU A 28 -8.62 -24.82 -19.49
C GLU A 28 -7.45 -24.22 -20.29
N LYS A 29 -6.22 -24.62 -19.99
CA LYS A 29 -5.02 -24.21 -20.75
C LYS A 29 -5.00 -24.81 -22.16
N ALA A 30 -5.48 -26.03 -22.33
CA ALA A 30 -5.41 -26.73 -23.61
C ALA A 30 -6.30 -26.09 -24.70
N VAL A 31 -7.41 -25.44 -24.31
CA VAL A 31 -8.38 -24.89 -25.27
C VAL A 31 -7.96 -23.50 -25.80
N LEU A 32 -7.14 -22.74 -25.07
CA LEU A 32 -6.67 -21.42 -25.52
C LEU A 32 -5.34 -21.43 -26.29
N CYS A 33 -4.50 -22.46 -26.12
CA CYS A 33 -3.13 -22.50 -26.65
C CYS A 33 -2.99 -22.99 -28.10
N HIS A 34 -4.08 -23.22 -28.84
CA HIS A 34 -4.01 -23.66 -30.25
C HIS A 34 -4.00 -22.53 -31.28
N SER A 35 -3.91 -21.26 -30.87
CA SER A 35 -3.71 -20.15 -31.79
C SER A 35 -2.60 -19.24 -31.27
N ASN A 36 -1.56 -19.02 -32.07
CA ASN A 36 -0.40 -18.17 -31.76
C ASN A 36 -0.75 -16.71 -31.41
N ALA A 37 -2.03 -16.33 -31.49
CA ALA A 37 -2.56 -15.00 -31.13
C ALA A 37 -3.23 -14.94 -29.73
N GLY A 38 -3.61 -16.07 -29.14
CA GLY A 38 -4.35 -16.13 -27.87
C GLY A 38 -3.50 -15.81 -26.63
N ASP A 39 -2.26 -16.29 -26.63
CA ASP A 39 -1.35 -16.21 -25.48
C ASP A 39 -0.85 -14.77 -25.24
N GLU A 40 -0.44 -14.06 -26.30
CA GLU A 40 0.04 -12.68 -26.15
C GLU A 40 -1.02 -11.73 -25.59
N GLY A 41 -2.28 -11.87 -26.04
CA GLY A 41 -3.38 -11.02 -25.57
C GLY A 41 -3.70 -11.27 -24.10
N TYR A 42 -3.63 -12.53 -23.66
CA TYR A 42 -3.84 -12.90 -22.26
C TYR A 42 -2.74 -12.35 -21.35
N PHE A 43 -1.46 -12.53 -21.71
CA PHE A 43 -0.33 -12.00 -20.93
C PHE A 43 -0.34 -10.47 -20.88
N LYS A 44 -0.62 -9.79 -22.00
CA LYS A 44 -0.72 -8.32 -22.04
C LYS A 44 -1.81 -7.80 -21.10
N ARG A 45 -3.01 -8.40 -21.10
CA ARG A 45 -4.11 -8.00 -20.19
C ARG A 45 -3.75 -8.19 -18.72
N ASN A 46 -3.18 -9.34 -18.36
CA ASN A 46 -2.78 -9.61 -16.99
C ASN A 46 -1.63 -8.73 -16.51
N PHE A 47 -0.64 -8.50 -17.38
CA PHE A 47 0.46 -7.58 -17.11
C PHE A 47 -0.05 -6.15 -16.85
N GLN A 48 -0.93 -5.65 -17.72
CA GLN A 48 -1.55 -4.33 -17.54
C GLN A 48 -2.35 -4.26 -16.23
N ARG A 49 -3.11 -5.31 -15.88
CA ARG A 49 -3.85 -5.38 -14.62
C ARG A 49 -2.92 -5.32 -13.42
N GLY A 50 -1.88 -6.15 -13.40
CA GLY A 50 -0.88 -6.15 -12.33
C GLY A 50 -0.15 -4.81 -12.20
N ARG A 51 0.18 -4.18 -13.33
CA ARG A 51 0.78 -2.84 -13.36
C ARG A 51 -0.16 -1.78 -12.77
N ARG A 52 -1.44 -1.78 -13.15
CA ARG A 52 -2.44 -0.84 -12.59
C ARG A 52 -2.56 -0.98 -11.08
N THR A 53 -2.73 -2.21 -10.59
CA THR A 53 -2.80 -2.48 -9.14
C THR A 53 -1.54 -2.01 -8.42
N ARG A 54 -0.35 -2.24 -9.00
CA ARG A 54 0.90 -1.76 -8.41
C ARG A 54 0.95 -0.23 -8.33
N VAL A 55 0.53 0.47 -9.39
CA VAL A 55 0.47 1.93 -9.41
C VAL A 55 -0.51 2.47 -8.37
N GLU A 56 -1.70 1.89 -8.27
CA GLU A 56 -2.71 2.27 -7.27
C GLU A 56 -2.17 2.10 -5.84
N MET A 57 -1.51 0.97 -5.55
CA MET A 57 -0.88 0.76 -4.24
C MET A 57 0.22 1.79 -3.96
N MET A 58 1.06 2.11 -4.94
CA MET A 58 2.11 3.12 -4.77
C MET A 58 1.53 4.52 -4.54
N GLN A 59 0.42 4.85 -5.19
CA GLN A 59 -0.30 6.11 -4.95
C GLN A 59 -0.87 6.17 -3.53
N GLN A 60 -1.50 5.10 -3.06
CA GLN A 60 -2.02 5.03 -1.68
C GLN A 60 -0.91 5.17 -0.63
N ILE A 61 0.23 4.51 -0.87
CA ILE A 61 1.42 4.66 -0.04
C ILE A 61 1.85 6.13 -0.07
N SER A 62 2.04 6.73 -1.25
CA SER A 62 2.43 8.15 -1.37
C SER A 62 1.48 9.07 -0.59
N SER A 63 0.17 8.92 -0.76
CA SER A 63 -0.82 9.76 -0.07
C SER A 63 -0.79 9.59 1.45
N ALA A 64 -0.62 8.36 1.95
CA ALA A 64 -0.51 8.11 3.38
C ALA A 64 0.71 8.85 3.97
N HIS A 65 1.79 8.91 3.22
CA HIS A 65 2.99 9.58 3.68
C HIS A 65 2.94 11.11 3.59
N ASP A 66 2.22 11.66 2.62
CA ASP A 66 1.95 13.10 2.58
C ASP A 66 1.08 13.50 3.79
N GLN A 67 0.11 12.68 4.16
CA GLN A 67 -0.67 12.86 5.40
C GLN A 67 0.22 12.78 6.66
N MET A 68 1.19 11.85 6.70
CA MET A 68 2.13 11.75 7.83
C MET A 68 2.93 13.04 8.04
N ARG A 69 3.34 13.76 6.98
CA ARG A 69 4.05 15.04 7.12
C ARG A 69 3.26 16.04 7.95
N VAL A 70 1.96 16.16 7.65
CA VAL A 70 1.04 17.04 8.36
C VAL A 70 0.92 16.63 9.83
N PHE A 71 0.85 15.32 10.12
CA PHE A 71 0.79 14.84 11.50
C PHE A 71 2.06 15.12 12.30
N TYR A 72 3.25 14.97 11.71
CA TYR A 72 4.49 15.30 12.41
C TYR A 72 4.59 16.79 12.72
N GLU A 73 4.19 17.65 11.78
CA GLU A 73 4.16 19.10 11.99
C GLU A 73 3.19 19.50 13.11
N LEU A 74 1.95 19.01 13.04
CA LEU A 74 0.94 19.24 14.08
C LEU A 74 1.39 18.69 15.44
N GLY A 75 2.02 17.51 15.45
CA GLY A 75 2.57 16.90 16.67
C GLY A 75 3.63 17.79 17.33
N ARG A 76 4.57 18.34 16.56
CA ARG A 76 5.59 19.27 17.07
C ARG A 76 4.96 20.55 17.61
N GLN A 77 4.04 21.15 16.87
CA GLN A 77 3.33 22.37 17.31
C GLN A 77 2.58 22.13 18.63
N ASN A 78 1.89 20.99 18.75
CA ASN A 78 1.18 20.63 19.98
C ASN A 78 2.12 20.39 21.17
N LEU A 79 3.29 19.79 20.94
CA LEU A 79 4.28 19.59 22.00
C LEU A 79 4.92 20.91 22.46
N MET A 80 5.17 21.83 21.53
CA MET A 80 5.59 23.20 21.84
C MET A 80 4.53 23.95 22.64
N ALA A 81 3.27 23.90 22.20
CA ALA A 81 2.15 24.55 22.89
C ALA A 81 1.95 24.02 24.32
N LYS A 82 2.24 22.74 24.55
CA LYS A 82 2.19 22.10 25.88
C LYS A 82 3.45 22.35 26.72
N GLY A 83 4.44 23.08 26.21
CA GLY A 83 5.72 23.33 26.88
C GLY A 83 6.58 22.08 27.07
N ARG A 84 6.27 20.97 26.38
CA ARG A 84 7.04 19.72 26.43
C ARG A 84 8.21 19.70 25.47
N LEU A 85 8.29 20.70 24.60
CA LEU A 85 9.31 20.82 23.57
C LEU A 85 9.73 22.27 23.46
N THR A 86 11.02 22.51 23.57
CA THR A 86 11.58 23.85 23.35
C THR A 86 11.59 24.18 21.84
N PRO A 87 11.60 25.46 21.45
CA PRO A 87 11.68 25.85 20.05
C PRO A 87 12.93 25.28 19.34
N ASP A 88 14.06 25.20 20.05
CA ASP A 88 15.30 24.63 19.52
C ASP A 88 15.19 23.12 19.25
N GLU A 89 14.52 22.38 20.15
CA GLU A 89 14.24 20.96 19.94
C GLU A 89 13.28 20.74 18.78
N ALA A 90 12.23 21.56 18.66
CA ALA A 90 11.30 21.50 17.55
C ALA A 90 12.00 21.71 16.20
N ALA A 91 12.94 22.64 16.13
CA ALA A 91 13.76 22.87 14.95
C ALA A 91 14.67 21.67 14.63
N ARG A 92 15.24 21.01 15.65
CA ARG A 92 16.01 19.76 15.47
C ARG A 92 15.14 18.65 14.91
N PHE A 93 13.94 18.45 15.45
CA PHE A 93 12.99 17.45 14.94
C PHE A 93 12.58 17.73 13.50
N ALA A 94 12.29 19.00 13.15
CA ALA A 94 11.96 19.37 11.77
C ALA A 94 13.07 18.98 10.76
N ARG A 95 14.35 19.18 11.13
CA ARG A 95 15.49 18.78 10.29
C ARG A 95 15.59 17.25 10.12
N ILE A 96 15.33 16.50 11.19
CA ILE A 96 15.32 15.03 11.15
C ILE A 96 14.20 14.55 10.23
N ASP A 97 13.01 15.12 10.35
CA ASP A 97 11.85 14.76 9.54
C ASP A 97 12.10 15.05 8.06
N GLU A 98 12.65 16.23 7.72
CA GLU A 98 13.06 16.54 6.35
C GLU A 98 14.06 15.52 5.77
N ARG A 99 15.05 15.11 6.58
CA ARG A 99 16.05 14.12 6.17
C ARG A 99 15.42 12.74 5.94
N LEU A 100 14.52 12.32 6.82
CA LEU A 100 13.76 11.07 6.68
C LEU A 100 12.91 11.07 5.41
N PHE A 101 12.22 12.19 5.12
CA PHE A 101 11.43 12.29 3.90
C PHE A 101 12.29 12.29 2.63
N LYS A 102 13.45 12.95 2.64
CA LYS A 102 14.40 12.93 1.51
C LYS A 102 14.94 11.53 1.24
N LEU A 103 15.39 10.81 2.28
CA LEU A 103 15.89 9.44 2.17
C LEU A 103 14.86 8.49 1.56
N ARG A 104 13.60 8.65 1.97
CA ARG A 104 12.51 7.85 1.45
C ARG A 104 12.25 8.12 -0.03
N VAL A 105 12.22 9.38 -0.45
CA VAL A 105 12.08 9.74 -1.88
C VAL A 105 13.22 9.14 -2.70
N SER A 106 14.46 9.14 -2.19
CA SER A 106 15.59 8.53 -2.89
C SER A 106 15.49 7.00 -3.00
N TYR A 107 15.04 6.30 -1.96
CA TYR A 107 14.90 4.84 -1.99
C TYR A 107 13.86 4.37 -3.01
N PHE A 108 12.72 5.06 -3.09
CA PHE A 108 11.69 4.75 -4.07
C PHE A 108 12.05 5.10 -5.52
N ARG A 109 13.10 5.91 -5.74
CA ARG A 109 13.56 6.29 -7.09
C ARG A 109 14.58 5.32 -7.68
N LEU A 110 15.13 4.41 -6.87
CA LEU A 110 16.19 3.47 -7.25
C LEU A 110 15.69 2.01 -7.41
N GLY A 111 14.39 1.76 -7.23
CA GLY A 111 13.76 0.43 -7.34
C GLY A 111 12.83 0.30 -8.54
#